data_AF-A0A945VBG9-F1
#
_entry.id   AF-A0A945VBG9-F1
#
_cell.length_a   1.000
_cell.length_b   1.000
_cell.length_c   1.000
_cell.angle_alpha   90.00
_cell.angle_beta   90.00
_cell.angle_gamma   90.00
#
_symmetry.space_group_name_H-M   'P 1'
#
loop_
_entity.id
_entity.type
_entity.pdbx_description
1 polymer ?
#
loop_
_entity_poly.entity_id
_entity_poly.type
_entity_poly.pdbx_seq_one_letter_code
_entity_poly.pdbx_strand_id
1 'polypeptide(L)'
;MIKVFGHKAPDTDATASAIIWAWYLEQKGETAIPYVLGEPNTEAAFVVNYWGFDSPEILKDIEHEQDVIIVDTNNTAELPENINNANIIEIIDHHLLV
;
A
#
# COMPACT_ATOMS: atom_id res chain seq x y z
N MET A 1 -0.51 -6.44 -13.03
CA MET A 1 0.29 -5.39 -12.36
C MET A 1 -0.23 -5.31 -10.94
N ILE A 2 0.66 -5.50 -9.98
CA ILE A 2 0.31 -5.68 -8.57
C ILE A 2 0.15 -4.30 -7.93
N LYS A 3 -0.95 -4.06 -7.21
CA LYS A 3 -1.13 -2.81 -6.45
C LYS A 3 -0.67 -3.05 -5.01
N VAL A 4 0.25 -2.23 -4.51
CA VAL A 4 0.78 -2.33 -3.14
C VAL A 4 0.29 -1.14 -2.32
N PHE A 5 -0.35 -1.36 -1.18
CA PHE A 5 -0.87 -0.27 -0.34
C PHE A 5 -0.99 -0.69 1.13
N GLY A 6 -0.97 0.30 2.03
CA GLY A 6 -1.23 0.09 3.46
C GLY A 6 -2.65 0.49 3.88
N HIS A 7 -2.83 0.85 5.15
CA HIS A 7 -4.14 1.21 5.71
C HIS A 7 -4.68 2.60 5.27
N LYS A 8 -6.00 2.80 5.42
CA LYS A 8 -6.77 4.01 5.06
C LYS A 8 -6.24 5.36 5.56
N ALA A 9 -5.60 5.39 6.73
CA ALA A 9 -5.03 6.60 7.31
C ALA A 9 -3.50 6.56 7.21
N PRO A 10 -2.91 6.64 6.00
CA PRO A 10 -1.52 6.31 5.77
C PRO A 10 -0.59 7.18 6.61
N ASP A 11 0.18 6.52 7.45
CA ASP A 11 1.29 7.11 8.18
C ASP A 11 2.60 6.82 7.44
N THR A 12 3.73 7.06 8.12
CA THR A 12 5.04 6.91 7.49
C THR A 12 5.34 5.46 7.12
N ASP A 13 4.91 4.48 7.92
CA ASP A 13 5.18 3.06 7.63
C ASP A 13 4.33 2.60 6.46
N ALA A 14 3.00 2.73 6.55
CA ALA A 14 2.09 2.38 5.46
C ALA A 14 2.49 2.99 4.10
N THR A 15 2.95 4.25 4.11
CA THR A 15 3.37 4.96 2.87
C THR A 15 4.72 4.45 2.37
N ALA A 16 5.74 4.41 3.24
CA ALA A 16 7.09 4.03 2.82
C ALA A 16 7.19 2.55 2.47
N SER A 17 6.51 1.68 3.23
CA SER A 17 6.47 0.24 2.97
C SER A 17 5.82 -0.08 1.64
N ALA A 18 4.77 0.64 1.23
CA ALA A 18 4.19 0.47 -0.11
C ALA A 18 5.21 0.79 -1.22
N ILE A 19 5.93 1.91 -1.10
CA ILE A 19 6.98 2.33 -2.04
C ILE A 19 8.10 1.29 -2.10
N ILE A 20 8.62 0.90 -0.94
CA ILE A 20 9.76 -0.02 -0.80
C ILE A 20 9.41 -1.40 -1.33
N TRP A 21 8.21 -1.92 -1.03
CA TRP A 21 7.82 -3.26 -1.45
C TRP A 21 7.55 -3.31 -2.96
N ALA A 22 6.91 -2.29 -3.53
CA ALA A 22 6.76 -2.18 -4.98
C ALA A 22 8.13 -2.15 -5.68
N TRP A 23 9.07 -1.33 -5.19
CA TRP A 23 10.44 -1.30 -5.69
C TRP A 23 11.14 -2.67 -5.58
N TYR A 24 10.97 -3.36 -4.45
CA TYR A 24 11.57 -4.68 -4.24
C TYR A 24 11.05 -5.71 -5.24
N LEU A 25 9.74 -5.74 -5.50
CA LEU A 25 9.12 -6.63 -6.50
C LEU A 25 9.63 -6.34 -7.92
N GLU A 26 9.86 -5.07 -8.26
CA GLU A 26 10.51 -4.71 -9.52
C GLU A 26 11.92 -5.30 -9.61
N GLN A 27 12.70 -5.29 -8.52
CA GLN A 27 14.02 -5.96 -8.48
C GLN A 27 13.93 -7.48 -8.66
N LYS A 28 12.77 -8.06 -8.38
CA LYS A 28 12.46 -9.49 -8.56
C LYS A 28 11.92 -9.82 -9.95
N GLY A 29 11.69 -8.83 -10.80
CA GLY A 29 11.12 -8.99 -12.15
C GLY A 29 9.60 -9.00 -12.18
N GLU A 30 8.94 -8.53 -11.11
CA GLU A 30 7.50 -8.40 -11.01
C GLU A 30 7.08 -6.94 -11.17
N THR A 31 5.96 -6.68 -11.86
CA THR A 31 5.47 -5.32 -12.07
C THR A 31 4.49 -4.93 -10.95
N ALA A 32 4.94 -4.06 -10.05
CA ALA A 32 4.17 -3.55 -8.92
C ALA A 32 4.13 -2.02 -8.91
N ILE A 33 3.03 -1.43 -8.43
CA ILE A 33 2.88 0.02 -8.25
C ILE A 33 2.46 0.32 -6.82
N PRO A 34 3.13 1.26 -6.13
CA PRO A 34 2.72 1.69 -4.80
C PRO A 34 1.51 2.63 -4.89
N TYR A 35 0.61 2.50 -3.92
CA TYR A 35 -0.54 3.37 -3.71
C TYR A 35 -0.71 3.69 -2.23
N VAL A 36 -1.41 4.79 -1.95
CA VAL A 36 -1.96 5.10 -0.62
C VAL A 36 -3.48 5.04 -0.65
N LEU A 37 -4.12 4.80 0.49
CA LEU A 37 -5.59 4.74 0.60
C LEU A 37 -6.23 6.07 1.06
N GLY A 38 -5.41 7.07 1.33
CA GLY A 38 -5.82 8.39 1.77
C GLY A 38 -4.67 9.39 1.62
N GLU A 39 -4.88 10.62 2.09
CA GLU A 39 -3.82 11.61 2.13
C GLU A 39 -2.77 11.21 3.18
N PRO A 40 -1.47 11.11 2.84
CA PRO A 40 -0.41 10.88 3.81
C PRO A 40 -0.45 11.93 4.94
N ASN A 41 -0.21 11.49 6.16
CA ASN A 41 -0.10 12.43 7.28
C ASN A 41 1.09 13.40 7.07
N THR A 42 1.17 14.47 7.89
CA THR A 42 2.22 15.50 7.73
C THR A 42 3.64 14.97 7.85
N GLU A 43 3.86 13.90 8.64
CA GLU A 43 5.17 13.27 8.79
C GLU A 43 5.52 12.46 7.54
N ALA A 44 4.61 11.60 7.07
CA ALA A 44 4.78 10.80 5.87
C ALA A 44 5.02 11.68 4.63
N ALA A 45 4.22 12.74 4.46
CA ALA A 45 4.39 13.72 3.39
C ALA A 45 5.75 14.43 3.47
N PHE A 46 6.21 14.78 4.68
CA PHE A 46 7.54 15.35 4.88
C PHE A 46 8.64 14.36 4.48
N VAL A 47 8.56 13.10 4.92
CA VAL A 47 9.57 12.07 4.63
C VAL A 47 9.69 11.82 3.13
N VAL A 48 8.57 11.61 2.44
CA VAL A 48 8.53 11.36 0.98
C VAL A 48 9.18 12.53 0.23
N ASN A 49 8.77 13.77 0.54
CA ASN A 49 9.31 14.97 -0.09
C ASN A 49 10.79 15.21 0.24
N TYR A 50 11.20 14.99 1.49
CA TYR A 50 12.59 15.18 1.91
C TYR A 50 13.57 14.32 1.10
N TRP A 51 13.16 13.10 0.75
CA TRP A 51 13.96 12.19 -0.06
C TRP A 51 13.74 12.33 -1.58
N GLY A 52 12.91 13.28 -2.01
CA GLY A 52 12.67 13.59 -3.42
C GLY A 52 11.83 12.55 -4.16
N PHE A 53 11.01 11.78 -3.44
CA PHE A 53 10.02 10.89 -4.05
C PHE A 53 8.72 11.64 -4.32
N ASP A 54 8.03 11.25 -5.39
CA ASP A 54 6.62 11.61 -5.56
C ASP A 54 5.78 10.77 -4.59
N SER A 55 4.75 11.38 -4.00
CA SER A 55 3.78 10.62 -3.22
C SER A 55 3.06 9.60 -4.11
N PRO A 56 2.85 8.35 -3.66
CA PRO A 56 2.01 7.41 -4.36
C PRO A 56 0.62 7.99 -4.64
N GLU A 57 -0.01 7.56 -5.73
CA GLU A 57 -1.38 7.97 -6.03
C GLU A 57 -2.37 7.39 -4.99
N ILE A 58 -3.46 8.11 -4.76
CA ILE A 58 -4.57 7.60 -3.95
C ILE A 58 -5.31 6.54 -4.77
N LEU A 59 -5.35 5.31 -4.25
CA LEU A 59 -6.10 4.22 -4.84
C LEU A 59 -7.61 4.46 -4.66
N LYS A 60 -8.30 4.70 -5.77
CA LYS A 60 -9.74 4.97 -5.76
C LYS A 60 -10.59 3.71 -5.71
N ASP A 61 -10.15 2.66 -6.40
CA ASP A 61 -10.91 1.42 -6.53
C ASP A 61 -10.02 0.21 -6.81
N ILE A 62 -10.53 -0.97 -6.45
CA ILE A 62 -9.95 -2.27 -6.69
C ILE A 62 -10.89 -3.07 -7.60
N GLU A 63 -10.38 -3.45 -8.76
CA GLU A 63 -11.15 -4.29 -9.69
C GLU A 63 -11.29 -5.72 -9.16
N HIS A 64 -12.31 -6.44 -9.61
CA HIS A 64 -12.49 -7.84 -9.25
C HIS A 64 -11.27 -8.68 -9.69
N GLU A 65 -10.79 -9.57 -8.82
CA GLU A 65 -9.57 -10.38 -9.02
C GLU A 65 -8.29 -9.56 -9.28
N GLN A 66 -8.29 -8.24 -9.00
CA GLN A 66 -7.08 -7.44 -9.07
C GLN A 66 -6.05 -7.96 -8.08
N ASP A 67 -4.84 -8.24 -8.58
CA ASP A 67 -3.68 -8.59 -7.78
C ASP A 67 -3.31 -7.42 -6.85
N VAL A 68 -3.31 -7.69 -5.54
CA VAL A 68 -2.96 -6.72 -4.50
C VAL A 68 -2.02 -7.32 -3.47
N ILE A 69 -1.20 -6.45 -2.88
CA ILE A 69 -0.39 -6.74 -1.70
C ILE A 69 -0.70 -5.68 -0.66
N ILE A 70 -0.93 -6.13 0.57
CA ILE A 70 -1.25 -5.26 1.70
C ILE A 70 0.00 -5.18 2.58
N VAL A 71 0.38 -3.96 2.94
CA VAL A 71 1.46 -3.71 3.92
C VAL A 71 0.86 -3.06 5.18
N ASP A 72 1.48 -3.28 6.33
CA ASP A 72 1.24 -2.52 7.56
C ASP A 72 -0.20 -2.58 8.12
N THR A 73 -1.01 -3.53 7.64
CA THR A 73 -2.29 -3.88 8.26
C THR A 73 -2.76 -5.23 7.75
N ASN A 74 -3.55 -5.91 8.57
CA ASN A 74 -4.39 -7.04 8.18
C ASN A 74 -5.87 -6.78 8.52
N ASN A 75 -6.18 -5.63 9.11
CA ASN A 75 -7.51 -5.28 9.58
C ASN A 75 -8.40 -4.85 8.40
N THR A 76 -9.39 -5.68 8.07
CA THR A 76 -10.32 -5.39 6.96
C THR A 76 -11.07 -4.06 7.08
N ALA A 77 -11.28 -3.53 8.28
CA ALA A 77 -11.91 -2.22 8.48
C ALA A 77 -11.05 -1.06 7.95
N GLU A 78 -9.73 -1.25 7.93
CA GLU A 78 -8.73 -0.28 7.47
C GLU A 78 -8.44 -0.37 5.96
N LEU A 79 -9.07 -1.32 5.27
CA LEU A 79 -8.89 -1.59 3.84
C LEU A 79 -10.12 -1.17 3.02
N PRO A 80 -10.02 -1.06 1.68
CA PRO A 80 -11.17 -0.72 0.82
C PRO A 80 -12.33 -1.70 1.01
N GLU A 81 -13.57 -1.23 0.92
CA GLU A 81 -14.76 -2.06 1.21
C GLU A 81 -14.84 -3.31 0.32
N ASN A 82 -14.34 -3.21 -0.90
CA ASN A 82 -14.27 -4.29 -1.89
C ASN A 82 -12.97 -5.10 -1.83
N ILE A 83 -12.16 -5.01 -0.77
CA ILE A 83 -10.89 -5.75 -0.66
C ILE A 83 -11.07 -7.27 -0.82
N ASN A 84 -12.20 -7.82 -0.36
CA ASN A 84 -12.50 -9.25 -0.47
C ASN A 84 -12.76 -9.71 -1.92
N ASN A 85 -12.94 -8.78 -2.86
CA ASN A 85 -13.07 -9.09 -4.28
C ASN A 85 -11.72 -9.11 -4.99
N ALA A 86 -10.64 -8.71 -4.32
CA ALA A 86 -9.28 -8.70 -4.86
C ALA A 86 -8.63 -10.09 -4.78
N ASN A 87 -7.57 -10.29 -5.57
CA ASN A 87 -6.64 -11.40 -5.36
C ASN A 87 -5.51 -10.93 -4.44
N ILE A 88 -5.63 -11.21 -3.14
CA ILE A 88 -4.60 -10.85 -2.15
C ILE A 88 -3.44 -11.85 -2.26
N ILE A 89 -2.32 -11.40 -2.80
CA ILE A 89 -1.13 -12.23 -3.04
C ILE A 89 -0.32 -12.38 -1.74
N GLU A 90 -0.10 -11.26 -1.05
CA GLU A 90 0.75 -11.18 0.15
C GLU A 90 0.21 -10.16 1.15
N ILE A 91 0.51 -10.38 2.43
CA ILE A 91 0.32 -9.42 3.52
C ILE A 91 1.63 -9.35 4.31
N ILE A 92 2.21 -8.14 4.42
CA ILE A 92 3.43 -7.87 5.18
C ILE A 92 3.06 -6.93 6.31
N ASP A 93 2.93 -7.44 7.52
CA ASP A 93 2.37 -6.69 8.64
C ASP A 93 3.01 -7.10 9.98
N HIS A 94 3.00 -6.16 10.92
CA HIS A 94 3.52 -6.31 12.27
C HIS A 94 2.45 -6.13 13.37
N HIS A 95 1.21 -5.83 12.99
CA HIS A 95 0.08 -5.74 13.91
C HIS A 95 -0.39 -7.11 14.39
N LEU A 96 -1.25 -7.10 15.41
CA LEU A 96 -1.96 -8.30 15.82
C LEU A 96 -2.86 -8.77 14.67
N LEU A 97 -2.84 -10.08 14.40
CA LEU A 97 -3.78 -10.68 13.46
C LEU A 97 -5.22 -10.58 14.00
N VAL A 98 -6.11 -9.97 13.23
CA VAL A 98 -7.51 -9.70 13.59
C VAL A 98 -8.51 -10.26 12.59
#